data_AF-A0A9X1WLL7-F1
#
_entry.id   AF-A0A9X1WLL7-F1
#
_cell.length_a   1.000
_cell.length_b   1.000
_cell.length_c   1.000
_cell.angle_alpha   90.00
_cell.angle_beta   90.00
_cell.angle_gamma   90.00
#
_symmetry.space_group_name_H-M   'P 1'
#
loop_
_entity.id
_entity.type
_entity.pdbx_description
1 polymer ?
#
loop_
_entity_poly.entity_id
_entity_poly.type
_entity_poly.pdbx_seq_one_letter_code
_entity_poly.pdbx_strand_id
1 'polypeptide(L)' 'MKSYRTKSSFHMVGQAWQIRIMLKQWMKEIEPHTPLAIILDESKEKGHG' A
#
# COMPACT_ATOMS: atom_id res chain seq x y z
N MET A 1 -16.20 0.71 0.03
CA MET A 1 -14.79 0.85 -0.37
C MET A 1 -14.71 1.73 -1.61
N LYS A 2 -13.70 2.59 -1.73
CA LYS A 2 -13.43 3.37 -2.94
C LYS A 2 -11.93 3.24 -3.25
N SER A 3 -11.58 2.93 -4.49
CA SER A 3 -10.19 2.87 -4.94
C SER A 3 -10.04 3.59 -6.26
N TYR A 4 -8.96 4.36 -6.42
CA TYR A 4 -8.60 4.99 -7.68
C TYR A 4 -7.09 5.01 -7.85
N ARG A 5 -6.66 4.91 -9.11
CA ARG A 5 -5.25 4.91 -9.49
C ARG A 5 -4.94 6.21 -10.22
N THR A 6 -3.90 6.90 -9.77
CA THR A 6 -3.27 7.98 -10.52
C THR A 6 -2.08 7.43 -11.30
N LYS A 7 -1.41 8.25 -12.12
CA LYS A 7 -0.27 7.82 -12.93
C LYS A 7 0.87 7.21 -12.09
N SER A 8 1.04 7.67 -10.85
CA SER A 8 2.16 7.29 -9.96
C SER A 8 1.72 6.63 -8.65
N SER A 9 0.42 6.55 -8.35
CA SER A 9 -0.03 6.18 -7.01
C SER A 9 -1.37 5.43 -7.03
N PHE A 10 -1.61 4.64 -5.98
CA PHE A 10 -2.87 3.94 -5.77
C PHE A 10 -3.49 4.43 -4.46
N HIS A 11 -4.73 4.93 -4.54
CA HIS A 11 -5.46 5.44 -3.37
C HIS A 11 -6.58 4.46 -3.03
N MET A 12 -6.64 4.07 -1.76
CA MET A 12 -7.68 3.18 -1.22
C MET A 12 -8.33 3.82 0.00
N VAL A 13 -9.66 3.90 0.00
CA VAL A 13 -10.47 4.39 1.11
C VAL A 13 -11.51 3.34 1.50
N GLY A 14 -11.45 2.88 2.74
CA GLY A 14 -12.28 1.80 3.27
C GLY A 14 -11.95 1.50 4.71
N GLN A 15 -12.53 0.43 5.26
CA GLN A 15 -12.15 0.00 6.62
C GLN A 15 -10.71 -0.51 6.62
N ALA A 16 -9.98 -0.22 7.70
CA ALA A 16 -8.54 -0.53 7.81
C ALA A 16 -8.23 -2.02 7.55
N TRP A 17 -9.08 -2.95 8.01
CA TRP A 17 -8.89 -4.38 7.79
C TRP A 17 -9.02 -4.77 6.31
N GLN A 18 -9.92 -4.12 5.56
CA GLN A 18 -10.12 -4.39 4.14
C GLN A 18 -8.91 -3.91 3.31
N ILE A 19 -8.39 -2.72 3.64
CA ILE A 19 -7.16 -2.18 3.01
C ILE A 19 -5.98 -3.11 3.29
N ARG A 20 -5.85 -3.63 4.52
CA ARG A 20 -4.80 -4.60 4.87
C ARG A 20 -4.89 -5.90 4.06
N ILE A 21 -6.09 -6.42 3.83
CA ILE A 21 -6.28 -7.63 3.00
C ILE A 21 -5.88 -7.36 1.55
N MET A 22 -6.32 -6.24 0.97
CA MET A 22 -5.97 -5.88 -0.40
C MET A 22 -4.45 -5.73 -0.58
N LEU A 23 -3.78 -5.04 0.33
CA LEU A 23 -2.32 -4.90 0.27
C LEU A 23 -1.61 -6.26 0.35
N LYS A 24 -2.06 -7.17 1.22
CA LYS A 24 -1.49 -8.53 1.30
C LYS A 24 -1.65 -9.31 -0.01
N GLN A 25 -2.83 -9.23 -0.64
CA GLN A 25 -3.09 -9.90 -1.92
C GLN A 25 -2.22 -9.31 -3.02
N TRP A 26 -2.16 -7.99 -3.10
CA TRP A 26 -1.39 -7.29 -4.11
C TRP A 26 0.11 -7.60 -4.02
N MET A 27 0.65 -7.69 -2.81
CA MET A 27 2.05 -8.06 -2.60
C MET A 27 2.34 -9.51 -2.97
N LYS A 28 1.41 -10.42 -2.69
CA LYS A 28 1.54 -11.81 -3.15
C LYS A 28 1.61 -11.92 -4.67
N GLU A 29 0.93 -11.03 -5.39
CA GLU A 29 0.86 -11.01 -6.85
C GLU A 29 2.06 -10.32 -7.51
N ILE A 30 2.62 -9.27 -6.92
CA ILE A 30 3.73 -8.50 -7.50
C ILE A 30 5.10 -8.99 -7.04
N GLU A 31 5.28 -9.22 -5.74
CA GLU A 31 6.60 -9.56 -5.19
C GLU A 31 6.44 -10.26 -3.83
N PRO A 32 6.46 -11.60 -3.78
CA PRO A 32 6.14 -12.37 -2.57
C PRO A 32 7.13 -12.19 -1.41
N HIS A 33 8.23 -11.46 -1.62
CA HIS A 33 9.34 -11.36 -0.67
C HIS A 33 9.45 -10.01 0.07
N THR A 34 8.70 -8.98 -0.34
CA THR A 34 8.78 -7.67 0.31
C THR A 34 7.82 -7.64 1.52
N PRO A 35 8.25 -7.36 2.76
CA PRO A 35 7.35 -7.27 3.91
C PRO A 35 6.52 -5.98 3.90
N LEU A 36 5.24 -6.07 4.27
CA LEU A 36 4.31 -4.92 4.35
C LEU A 36 4.86 -3.76 5.19
N ALA A 37 5.60 -4.11 6.24
CA ALA A 37 6.19 -3.14 7.16
C ALA A 37 7.16 -2.20 6.43
N ILE A 38 7.94 -2.69 5.46
CA ILE A 38 8.91 -1.88 4.71
C ILE A 38 8.19 -0.84 3.85
N ILE A 39 7.13 -1.24 3.14
CA ILE A 39 6.33 -0.36 2.29
C ILE A 39 5.60 0.73 3.11
N LEU A 40 5.13 0.37 4.30
CA LEU A 40 4.44 1.30 5.20
C LEU A 40 5.40 2.23 5.95
N ASP A 41 6.69 1.90 6.03
CA ASP A 41 7.73 2.72 6.67
C ASP A 41 8.37 3.71 5.68
N GLU A 42 8.48 3.35 4.39
CA GLU A 42 8.97 4.25 3.32
C GLU A 42 8.10 5.51 3.11
N SER A 43 6.84 5.49 3.56
CA SER A 43 5.98 6.67 3.55
C SER A 43 6.38 7.72 4.59
N LYS A 44 7.33 7.40 5.48
CA LYS A 44 7.86 8.30 6.52
C LYS A 44 9.10 9.09 6.08
N GLU A 45 9.82 8.67 5.03
CA GLU A 45 11.08 9.32 4.60
C GLU A 45 10.90 10.47 3.59
N LYS A 46 9.72 10.69 3.00
CA LYS A 46 9.50 11.85 2.10
C LYS A 46 9.03 13.11 2.83
N GLY A 47 9.59 13.33 4.02
CA GLY A 47 9.23 14.42 4.92
C GLY A 47 10.42 15.06 5.63
N HIS A 48 11.56 15.27 4.96
CA HIS A 48 12.56 16.29 5.33
C HIS A 48 13.65 16.41 4.26
N GLY A 49 13.98 17.65 3.86
CA GLY A 49 15.15 17.98 3.04
C GLY A 49 14.81 18.72 1.76
#